data_AF-A0A951H6U2-F1
#
_entry.id   AF-A0A951H6U2-F1
#
_cell.length_a   1.000
_cell.length_b   1.000
_cell.length_c   1.000
_cell.angle_alpha   90.00
_cell.angle_beta   90.00
_cell.angle_gamma   90.00
#
_symmetry.space_group_name_H-M   'P 1'
#
loop_
_entity.id
_entity.type
_entity.pdbx_description
1 polymer ?
#
loop_
_entity_poly.entity_id
_entity_poly.type
_entity_poly.pdbx_seq_one_letter_code
_entity_poly.pdbx_strand_id
1 'polypeptide(L)'
;MRRLSKESPSGKLRAVKKAPEGIRCLEDSVDTENRPRITKQDYLRKGMFFLATAVSVGVGLVMFPLLPATSRLMFVAALDILAIWIICSRTVVGTYVEMYERMKSKVMHDSASGKHSSPPQPSKSLDFLLYLFLKKEDRLTAIGDLHEQFYEVLVTFGLWQARVCYAKNVLSSLWPLIARKLQRPFAKLLLRLGLGVLEEWIRRMGR
;
A
#
# COMPACT_ATOMS: atom_id res chain seq x y z
N MET A 1 -45.02 36.16 -42.81
CA MET A 1 -45.28 36.96 -41.59
C MET A 1 -46.65 36.59 -41.02
N ARG A 2 -46.70 35.86 -39.90
CA ARG A 2 -47.90 35.66 -39.07
C ARG A 2 -47.51 36.00 -37.63
N ARG A 3 -48.25 36.93 -37.02
CA ARG A 3 -48.19 37.28 -35.59
C ARG A 3 -49.18 36.42 -34.81
N LEU A 4 -49.00 36.45 -33.48
CA LEU A 4 -49.92 36.01 -32.41
C LEU A 4 -49.81 34.49 -32.13
N SER A 5 -49.71 34.01 -30.89
CA SER A 5 -50.27 34.56 -29.66
C SER A 5 -49.44 34.16 -28.43
N LYS A 6 -49.42 35.07 -27.44
CA LYS A 6 -49.05 34.81 -26.06
C LYS A 6 -50.11 33.90 -25.44
N GLU A 7 -49.71 32.85 -24.74
CA GLU A 7 -50.50 32.31 -23.64
C GLU A 7 -49.59 31.77 -22.55
N SER A 8 -49.74 32.39 -21.38
CA SER A 8 -49.14 32.03 -20.10
C SER A 8 -50.23 31.35 -19.28
N PRO A 9 -50.05 30.09 -18.86
CA PRO A 9 -50.85 29.52 -17.78
C PRO A 9 -50.01 29.50 -16.50
N SER A 10 -50.31 30.48 -15.65
CA SER A 10 -50.04 30.49 -14.22
C SER A 10 -50.76 29.29 -13.57
N GLY A 11 -50.04 28.18 -13.43
CA GLY A 11 -50.49 26.96 -12.76
C GLY A 11 -50.18 27.00 -11.25
N LYS A 12 -51.17 27.43 -10.48
CA LYS A 12 -51.24 27.34 -9.01
C LYS A 12 -50.96 25.91 -8.49
N LEU A 13 -50.00 25.83 -7.56
CA LEU A 13 -50.07 25.11 -6.29
C LEU A 13 -50.92 23.82 -6.23
N ARG A 14 -50.25 22.67 -6.18
CA ARG A 14 -50.59 21.63 -5.21
C ARG A 14 -49.36 21.22 -4.42
N ALA A 15 -49.32 21.69 -3.18
CA ALA A 15 -48.52 21.11 -2.12
C ALA A 15 -48.99 19.66 -1.90
N VAL A 16 -48.18 18.69 -2.35
CA VAL A 16 -48.28 17.32 -1.88
C VAL A 16 -47.40 17.23 -0.62
N LYS A 17 -48.00 17.64 0.50
CA LYS A 17 -47.61 17.18 1.83
C LYS A 17 -47.97 15.70 1.90
N LYS A 18 -46.95 14.83 1.86
CA LYS A 18 -46.87 13.57 2.61
C LYS A 18 -45.45 13.04 2.46
N ALA A 19 -44.59 13.51 3.35
CA ALA A 19 -43.37 12.79 3.67
C ALA A 19 -43.77 11.43 4.27
N PRO A 20 -43.19 10.31 3.82
CA PRO A 20 -43.37 9.04 4.50
C PRO A 20 -42.66 9.12 5.87
N GLU A 21 -43.44 9.42 6.90
CA GLU A 21 -43.14 9.04 8.28
C GLU A 21 -43.06 7.51 8.35
N GLY A 22 -41.86 6.97 8.28
CA GLY A 22 -41.71 5.52 8.26
C GLY A 22 -40.31 4.99 8.04
N ILE A 23 -39.26 5.78 8.24
CA ILE A 23 -37.92 5.24 8.48
C ILE A 23 -37.59 5.66 9.90
N ARG A 24 -38.08 4.86 10.86
CA ARG A 24 -37.59 4.94 12.23
C ARG A 24 -36.09 4.78 12.14
N CYS A 25 -35.38 5.81 12.58
CA CYS A 25 -33.97 5.77 12.89
C CYS A 25 -33.71 4.52 13.71
N LEU A 26 -33.11 3.52 13.06
CA LEU A 26 -32.37 2.43 13.67
C LEU A 26 -30.96 2.98 13.96
N GLU A 27 -30.91 4.13 14.66
CA GLU A 27 -29.73 4.70 15.28
C GLU A 27 -29.83 4.29 16.75
N ASP A 28 -29.38 3.08 17.07
CA ASP A 28 -28.96 2.67 18.43
C ASP A 28 -28.55 1.19 18.38
N SER A 29 -27.45 0.92 17.68
CA SER A 29 -26.55 -0.23 17.91
C SER A 29 -25.49 -0.27 16.80
N VAL A 30 -24.78 0.84 16.59
CA VAL A 30 -23.47 0.74 15.94
C VAL A 30 -22.53 0.25 17.03
N ASP A 31 -22.44 -1.08 17.10
CA ASP A 31 -21.60 -1.86 17.98
C ASP A 31 -20.21 -1.22 18.12
N THR A 32 -19.92 -0.74 19.32
CA THR A 32 -18.58 -0.39 19.79
C THR A 32 -17.68 -1.63 19.93
N GLU A 33 -18.14 -2.82 19.50
CA GLU A 33 -17.42 -4.09 19.54
C GLU A 33 -16.60 -4.39 18.28
N ASN A 34 -16.31 -3.39 17.42
CA ASN A 34 -15.36 -3.57 16.33
C ASN A 34 -13.98 -2.99 16.67
N ARG A 35 -13.48 -3.25 17.90
CA ARG A 35 -12.04 -3.18 18.13
C ARG A 35 -11.40 -4.22 17.21
N PRO A 36 -10.43 -3.84 16.36
CA PRO A 36 -9.68 -4.83 15.60
C PRO A 36 -9.07 -5.80 16.62
N ARG A 37 -9.62 -7.01 16.70
CA ARG A 37 -9.01 -8.11 17.44
C ARG A 37 -7.71 -8.36 16.74
N ILE A 38 -6.62 -7.77 17.26
CA ILE A 38 -5.27 -8.13 16.86
C ILE A 38 -5.21 -9.62 17.14
N THR A 39 -5.32 -10.41 16.07
CA THR A 39 -5.40 -11.85 16.21
C THR A 39 -4.03 -12.30 16.73
N LYS A 40 -4.00 -13.29 17.62
CA LYS A 40 -2.74 -13.87 18.11
C LYS A 40 -1.79 -14.28 16.96
N GLN A 41 -2.36 -14.49 15.77
CA GLN A 41 -1.66 -14.79 14.53
C GLN A 41 -0.70 -13.69 14.06
N ASP A 42 -1.03 -12.40 14.27
CA ASP A 42 -0.15 -11.29 13.87
C ASP A 42 1.10 -11.18 14.73
N TYR A 43 0.98 -11.51 16.03
CA TYR A 43 2.12 -11.58 16.93
C TYR A 43 3.04 -12.74 16.60
N LEU A 44 2.47 -13.91 16.29
CA LEU A 44 3.24 -15.08 15.86
C LEU A 44 4.00 -14.81 14.55
N ARG A 45 3.36 -14.16 13.58
CA ARG A 45 3.97 -13.82 12.30
C ARG A 45 5.15 -12.86 12.48
N LYS A 46 4.98 -11.81 13.29
CA LYS A 46 6.07 -10.88 13.62
C LYS A 46 7.21 -11.60 14.35
N GLY A 47 6.90 -12.44 15.33
CA GLY A 47 7.90 -13.22 16.08
C GLY A 47 8.73 -14.16 15.20
N MET A 48 8.09 -14.84 14.24
CA MET A 48 8.79 -15.74 13.31
C MET A 48 9.82 -15.01 12.42
N PHE A 49 9.52 -13.79 11.95
CA PHE A 49 10.49 -13.01 11.18
C PHE A 49 11.72 -12.65 12.00
N PHE A 50 11.55 -12.24 13.26
CA PHE A 50 12.68 -11.96 14.15
C PHE A 50 13.51 -13.22 14.43
N LEU A 51 12.85 -14.35 14.68
CA LEU A 51 13.53 -15.62 14.95
C LEU A 51 14.33 -16.10 13.74
N ALA A 52 13.75 -16.08 12.53
CA ALA A 52 14.44 -16.48 11.31
C ALA A 52 15.67 -15.60 11.02
N THR A 53 15.54 -14.29 11.23
CA THR A 53 16.66 -13.36 11.06
C THR A 53 17.77 -13.63 12.07
N ALA A 54 17.41 -13.85 13.35
CA ALA A 54 18.38 -14.16 14.39
C ALA A 54 19.11 -15.49 14.14
N VAL A 55 18.41 -16.52 13.68
CA VAL A 55 19.03 -17.81 13.31
C VAL A 55 19.97 -17.64 12.12
N SER A 56 19.58 -16.91 11.06
CA SER A 56 20.47 -16.65 9.92
C SER A 56 21.75 -15.92 10.32
N VAL A 57 21.65 -14.90 11.19
CA VAL A 57 22.82 -14.17 11.70
C VAL A 57 23.70 -15.08 12.57
N GLY A 58 23.09 -15.90 13.44
CA GLY A 58 23.81 -16.84 14.30
C GLY A 58 24.58 -17.88 13.50
N VAL A 59 23.96 -18.52 12.51
CA VAL A 59 24.63 -19.47 11.61
C VAL A 59 25.79 -18.80 10.86
N GLY A 60 25.58 -17.56 10.39
CA GLY A 60 26.61 -16.77 9.74
C GLY A 60 27.84 -16.53 10.63
N LEU A 61 27.62 -16.19 11.90
CA LEU A 61 28.69 -15.97 12.88
C LEU A 61 29.47 -17.26 13.21
N VAL A 62 28.79 -18.39 13.31
CA VAL A 62 29.42 -19.69 13.59
C VAL A 62 30.25 -20.18 12.39
N MET A 63 29.78 -19.91 11.16
CA MET A 63 30.49 -20.29 9.93
C MET A 63 31.64 -19.34 9.56
N PHE A 64 31.65 -18.11 10.09
CA PHE A 64 32.68 -17.10 9.82
C PHE A 64 34.14 -17.56 10.02
N PRO A 65 34.53 -18.21 11.13
CA PRO A 65 35.91 -18.66 11.32
C PRO A 65 36.33 -19.77 10.36
N LEU A 66 35.38 -20.58 9.87
CA LEU A 66 35.62 -21.68 8.93
C LEU A 66 35.84 -21.20 7.49
N LEU A 67 35.50 -19.94 7.19
CA LEU A 67 35.69 -19.36 5.86
C LEU A 67 37.16 -18.99 5.61
N PRO A 68 37.70 -19.26 4.40
CA PRO A 68 39.04 -18.82 4.02
C PRO A 68 39.14 -17.30 4.04
N ALA A 69 40.33 -16.77 4.33
CA ALA A 69 40.56 -15.34 4.60
C ALA A 69 39.99 -14.40 3.51
N THR A 70 40.03 -14.83 2.26
CA THR A 70 39.52 -14.09 1.10
C THR A 70 37.99 -14.01 1.06
N SER A 71 37.29 -15.01 1.59
CA SER A 71 35.83 -15.06 1.65
C SER A 71 35.26 -14.31 2.86
N ARG A 72 36.08 -14.07 3.90
CA ARG A 72 35.67 -13.29 5.08
C ARG A 72 35.33 -11.85 4.73
N LEU A 73 36.10 -11.22 3.85
CA LEU A 73 35.88 -9.83 3.44
C LEU A 73 34.57 -9.67 2.65
N MET A 74 34.28 -10.64 1.77
CA MET A 74 33.02 -10.72 1.03
C MET A 74 31.83 -10.96 1.96
N PHE A 75 31.99 -11.81 2.97
CA PHE A 75 30.95 -12.09 3.96
C PHE A 75 30.61 -10.86 4.80
N VAL A 76 31.63 -10.11 5.25
CA VAL A 76 31.43 -8.84 5.97
C VAL A 76 30.68 -7.83 5.11
N ALA A 77 31.11 -7.64 3.84
CA ALA A 77 30.41 -6.74 2.93
C ALA A 77 28.94 -7.16 2.67
N ALA A 78 28.67 -8.45 2.58
CA ALA A 78 27.30 -8.96 2.44
C ALA A 78 26.45 -8.69 3.69
N LEU A 79 27.02 -8.85 4.89
CA LEU A 79 26.35 -8.52 6.15
C LEU A 79 26.04 -7.02 6.26
N ASP A 80 26.96 -6.15 5.83
CA ASP A 80 26.74 -4.70 5.82
C ASP A 80 25.60 -4.31 4.87
N ILE A 81 25.56 -4.88 3.66
CA ILE A 81 24.47 -4.67 2.71
C ILE A 81 23.13 -5.15 3.30
N LEU A 82 23.12 -6.33 3.93
CA LEU A 82 21.93 -6.87 4.58
C LEU A 82 21.46 -5.97 5.73
N ALA A 83 22.39 -5.50 6.57
CA ALA A 83 22.10 -4.60 7.68
C ALA A 83 21.51 -3.28 7.20
N ILE A 84 22.10 -2.66 6.17
CA ILE A 84 21.57 -1.44 5.54
C ILE A 84 20.16 -1.70 5.01
N TRP A 85 19.93 -2.82 4.33
CA TRP A 85 18.61 -3.17 3.81
C TRP A 85 17.58 -3.34 4.93
N ILE A 86 17.92 -4.02 6.03
CA ILE A 86 17.05 -4.19 7.20
C ILE A 86 16.74 -2.83 7.85
N ILE A 87 17.73 -1.96 8.01
CA ILE A 87 17.56 -0.62 8.58
C ILE A 87 16.63 0.20 7.69
N CYS A 88 16.87 0.26 6.37
CA CYS A 88 16.02 0.96 5.42
C CYS A 88 14.59 0.41 5.41
N SER A 89 14.44 -0.91 5.47
CA SER A 89 13.11 -1.54 5.52
C SER A 89 12.37 -1.14 6.79
N ARG A 90 13.06 -1.12 7.94
CA ARG A 90 12.48 -0.77 9.23
C ARG A 90 12.11 0.71 9.30
N THR A 91 12.93 1.61 8.77
CA THR A 91 12.61 3.04 8.74
C THR A 91 11.44 3.33 7.81
N VAL A 92 11.40 2.70 6.62
CA VAL A 92 10.26 2.81 5.70
C VAL A 92 8.99 2.27 6.35
N VAL A 93 9.03 1.06 6.93
CA VAL A 93 7.84 0.51 7.61
C VAL A 93 7.43 1.39 8.79
N GLY A 94 8.39 1.93 9.55
CA GLY A 94 8.12 2.84 10.68
C GLY A 94 7.43 4.13 10.25
N THR A 95 7.93 4.80 9.21
CA THR A 95 7.29 6.02 8.69
C THR A 95 5.92 5.74 8.09
N TYR A 96 5.75 4.59 7.43
CA TYR A 96 4.44 4.14 6.98
C TYR A 96 3.48 3.93 8.15
N VAL A 97 3.92 3.31 9.25
CA VAL A 97 3.10 3.08 10.47
C VAL A 97 2.77 4.39 11.19
N GLU A 98 3.67 5.38 11.21
CA GLU A 98 3.38 6.68 11.82
C GLU A 98 2.41 7.51 10.97
N MET A 99 2.64 7.57 9.66
CA MET A 99 1.72 8.24 8.73
C MET A 99 0.32 7.61 8.79
N TYR A 100 0.30 6.29 8.98
CA TYR A 100 -0.88 5.49 9.20
C TYR A 100 -1.65 5.86 10.46
N GLU A 101 -1.00 5.94 11.64
CA GLU A 101 -1.67 6.30 12.89
C GLU A 101 -2.20 7.75 12.83
N ARG A 102 -1.47 8.65 12.16
CA ARG A 102 -1.95 10.03 11.91
C ARG A 102 -3.17 10.09 11.00
N MET A 103 -3.25 9.24 9.97
CA MET A 103 -4.43 9.20 9.11
C MET A 103 -5.64 8.61 9.83
N LYS A 104 -5.41 7.60 10.69
CA LYS A 104 -6.46 6.96 11.49
C LYS A 104 -7.10 7.94 12.48
N SER A 105 -6.29 8.76 13.17
CA SER A 105 -6.82 9.74 14.13
C SER A 105 -7.67 10.81 13.45
N LYS A 106 -7.28 11.30 12.27
CA LYS A 106 -8.06 12.27 11.49
C LYS A 106 -9.42 11.74 11.06
N VAL A 107 -9.46 10.51 10.53
CA VAL A 107 -10.72 9.90 10.07
C VAL A 107 -11.70 9.67 11.23
N MET A 108 -11.20 9.32 12.41
CA MET A 108 -12.03 9.17 13.61
C MET A 108 -12.63 10.50 14.07
N HIS A 109 -11.87 11.60 14.01
CA HIS A 109 -12.38 12.93 14.33
C HIS A 109 -13.42 13.44 13.32
N ASP A 110 -13.20 13.18 12.02
CA ASP A 110 -14.12 13.64 10.97
C ASP A 110 -15.46 12.89 11.01
N SER A 111 -15.42 11.59 11.34
CA SER A 111 -16.63 10.74 11.46
C SER A 111 -17.53 11.16 12.62
N ALA A 112 -16.97 11.74 13.69
CA ALA A 112 -17.75 12.25 14.82
C ALA A 112 -18.50 13.56 14.49
N SER A 113 -18.16 14.25 13.41
CA SER A 113 -18.74 15.57 13.10
C SER A 113 -20.13 15.52 12.43
N GLY A 114 -20.68 14.33 12.15
CA GLY A 114 -22.06 14.15 11.67
C GLY A 114 -22.42 14.86 10.35
N LYS A 115 -21.44 15.47 9.66
CA LYS A 115 -21.67 16.09 8.35
C LYS A 115 -21.83 14.98 7.32
N HIS A 116 -23.05 14.86 6.77
CA HIS A 116 -23.38 14.13 5.54
C HIS A 116 -22.38 14.51 4.45
N SER A 117 -21.28 13.78 4.41
CA SER A 117 -20.17 13.99 3.51
C SER A 117 -20.27 12.94 2.43
N SER A 118 -20.08 13.39 1.19
CA SER A 118 -19.97 12.57 -0.01
C SER A 118 -19.23 11.25 0.25
N PRO A 119 -19.57 10.16 -0.45
CA PRO A 119 -18.94 8.87 -0.27
C PRO A 119 -17.41 9.02 -0.28
N PRO A 120 -16.70 8.32 0.64
CA PRO A 120 -15.25 8.44 0.74
C PRO A 120 -14.61 8.18 -0.61
N GLN A 121 -13.86 9.14 -1.13
CA GLN A 121 -13.12 8.96 -2.37
C GLN A 121 -11.75 8.34 -2.10
N PRO A 122 -11.23 7.51 -3.02
CA PRO A 122 -9.87 7.01 -2.95
C PRO A 122 -8.85 8.15 -3.03
N SER A 123 -7.62 7.88 -2.59
CA SER A 123 -6.58 8.89 -2.49
C SER A 123 -6.07 9.31 -3.88
N LYS A 124 -6.35 10.54 -4.29
CA LYS A 124 -5.89 11.10 -5.58
C LYS A 124 -4.38 10.98 -5.82
N SER A 125 -3.57 10.98 -4.76
CA SER A 125 -2.12 10.80 -4.86
C SER A 125 -1.71 9.42 -5.38
N LEU A 126 -2.46 8.37 -5.03
CA LEU A 126 -2.18 7.01 -5.48
C LEU A 126 -2.62 6.83 -6.95
N ASP A 127 -3.72 7.47 -7.34
CA ASP A 127 -4.15 7.52 -8.74
C ASP A 127 -3.07 8.20 -9.58
N PHE A 128 -2.51 9.32 -9.10
CA PHE A 128 -1.41 10.02 -9.77
C PHE A 128 -0.17 9.14 -9.96
N LEU A 129 0.14 8.25 -9.01
CA LEU A 129 1.20 7.27 -9.18
C LEU A 129 0.91 6.34 -10.36
N LEU A 130 -0.31 5.80 -10.48
CA LEU A 130 -0.70 4.98 -11.64
C LEU A 130 -0.57 5.77 -12.95
N TYR A 131 -0.95 7.05 -12.96
CA TYR A 131 -0.82 7.93 -14.14
C TYR A 131 0.63 8.08 -14.61
N LEU A 132 1.61 8.09 -13.71
CA LEU A 132 3.03 8.24 -14.07
C LEU A 132 3.60 6.98 -14.72
N PHE A 133 3.14 5.80 -14.34
CA PHE A 133 3.79 4.54 -14.73
C PHE A 133 3.02 3.74 -15.81
N LEU A 134 1.70 3.88 -15.92
CA LEU A 134 0.90 3.14 -16.89
C LEU A 134 0.76 3.92 -18.21
N LYS A 135 0.50 3.23 -19.33
CA LYS A 135 0.10 3.86 -20.60
C LYS A 135 -1.35 4.35 -20.53
N LYS A 136 -1.72 5.32 -21.36
CA LYS A 136 -3.06 5.96 -21.33
C LYS A 136 -4.21 4.94 -21.43
N GLU A 137 -4.03 3.90 -22.25
CA GLU A 137 -5.00 2.82 -22.46
C GLU A 137 -5.21 1.98 -21.19
N ASP A 138 -4.12 1.52 -20.57
CA ASP A 138 -4.18 0.67 -19.38
C ASP A 138 -4.66 1.42 -18.12
N ARG A 139 -4.49 2.75 -18.07
CA ARG A 139 -4.85 3.57 -16.90
C ARG A 139 -6.33 3.53 -16.59
N LEU A 140 -7.18 3.66 -17.60
CA LEU A 140 -8.63 3.77 -17.38
C LEU A 140 -9.19 2.47 -16.82
N THR A 141 -8.80 1.34 -17.41
CA THR A 141 -9.21 0.01 -16.94
C THR A 141 -8.66 -0.27 -15.54
N ALA A 142 -7.36 -0.02 -15.31
CA ALA A 142 -6.76 -0.28 -14.00
C ALA A 142 -7.39 0.58 -12.89
N ILE A 143 -7.60 1.88 -13.13
CA ILE A 143 -8.20 2.77 -12.12
C ILE A 143 -9.66 2.36 -11.84
N GLY A 144 -10.42 1.98 -12.87
CA GLY A 144 -11.78 1.48 -12.72
C GLY A 144 -11.86 0.27 -11.79
N ASP A 145 -11.12 -0.78 -12.11
CA ASP A 145 -11.09 -2.02 -11.31
C ASP A 145 -10.64 -1.76 -9.86
N LEU A 146 -9.64 -0.88 -9.68
CA LEU A 146 -9.15 -0.49 -8.36
C LEU A 146 -10.20 0.28 -7.55
N HIS A 147 -10.99 1.14 -8.19
CA HIS A 147 -12.07 1.88 -7.53
C HIS A 147 -13.22 0.94 -7.15
N GLU A 148 -13.62 0.02 -8.01
CA GLU A 148 -14.65 -0.98 -7.70
C GLU A 148 -14.27 -1.83 -6.49
N GLN A 149 -13.04 -2.39 -6.48
CA GLN A 149 -12.53 -3.14 -5.34
C GLN A 149 -12.42 -2.28 -4.08
N PHE A 150 -12.08 -0.99 -4.20
CA PHE A 150 -12.06 -0.09 -3.06
C PHE A 150 -13.43 0.03 -2.42
N TYR A 151 -14.48 0.21 -3.22
CA TYR A 151 -15.85 0.32 -2.70
C TYR A 151 -16.35 -0.99 -2.09
N GLU A 152 -16.01 -2.13 -2.69
CA GLU A 152 -16.35 -3.45 -2.13
C GLU A 152 -15.70 -3.67 -0.76
N VAL A 153 -14.41 -3.36 -0.64
CA VAL A 153 -13.68 -3.45 0.64
C VAL A 153 -14.16 -2.38 1.62
N LEU A 154 -14.56 -1.20 1.14
CA LEU A 154 -15.10 -0.12 1.96
C LEU A 154 -16.40 -0.55 2.65
N VAL A 155 -17.31 -1.17 1.90
CA VAL A 155 -18.59 -1.67 2.43
C VAL A 155 -18.37 -2.82 3.42
N THR A 156 -17.43 -3.71 3.14
CA THR A 156 -17.25 -4.94 3.93
C THR A 156 -16.39 -4.73 5.18
N PHE A 157 -15.33 -3.92 5.07
CA PHE A 157 -14.25 -3.85 6.07
C PHE A 157 -13.99 -2.43 6.60
N GLY A 158 -14.66 -1.42 6.02
CA GLY A 158 -14.53 -0.02 6.39
C GLY A 158 -13.41 0.72 5.66
N LEU A 159 -13.45 2.05 5.79
CA LEU A 159 -12.62 2.99 5.01
C LEU A 159 -11.12 2.76 5.17
N TRP A 160 -10.71 2.42 6.37
CA TRP A 160 -9.31 2.24 6.68
C TRP A 160 -8.72 1.01 5.96
N GLN A 161 -9.41 -0.13 6.02
CA GLN A 161 -8.97 -1.35 5.34
C GLN A 161 -9.03 -1.18 3.82
N ALA A 162 -10.06 -0.50 3.31
CA ALA A 162 -10.18 -0.17 1.90
C ALA A 162 -8.98 0.64 1.39
N ARG A 163 -8.53 1.65 2.14
CA ARG A 163 -7.36 2.47 1.76
C ARG A 163 -6.06 1.67 1.73
N VAL A 164 -5.85 0.76 2.68
CA VAL A 164 -4.65 -0.08 2.71
C VAL A 164 -4.68 -1.11 1.59
N CYS A 165 -5.83 -1.74 1.34
CA CYS A 165 -6.01 -2.67 0.24
C CYS A 165 -5.75 -1.98 -1.10
N TYR A 166 -6.31 -0.77 -1.28
CA TYR A 166 -6.07 0.06 -2.45
C TYR A 166 -4.59 0.36 -2.66
N ALA A 167 -3.90 0.87 -1.63
CA ALA A 167 -2.48 1.19 -1.72
C ALA A 167 -1.62 -0.04 -2.05
N LYS A 168 -1.94 -1.19 -1.46
CA LYS A 168 -1.28 -2.47 -1.75
C LYS A 168 -1.50 -2.88 -3.20
N ASN A 169 -2.72 -2.78 -3.73
CA ASN A 169 -3.05 -3.13 -5.11
C ASN A 169 -2.34 -2.19 -6.09
N VAL A 170 -2.32 -0.88 -5.82
CA VAL A 170 -1.55 0.11 -6.60
C VAL A 170 -0.07 -0.28 -6.65
N LEU A 171 0.54 -0.55 -5.49
CA LEU A 171 1.96 -0.90 -5.42
C LEU A 171 2.25 -2.26 -6.08
N SER A 172 1.37 -3.24 -5.93
CA SER A 172 1.50 -4.56 -6.56
C SER A 172 1.43 -4.47 -8.08
N SER A 173 0.53 -3.65 -8.62
CA SER A 173 0.42 -3.40 -10.06
C SER A 173 1.61 -2.63 -10.61
N LEU A 174 2.20 -1.74 -9.82
CA LEU A 174 3.40 -0.98 -10.18
C LEU A 174 4.68 -1.82 -10.09
N TRP A 175 4.75 -2.77 -9.17
CA TRP A 175 5.93 -3.59 -8.90
C TRP A 175 6.54 -4.24 -10.17
N PRO A 176 5.80 -4.93 -11.05
CA PRO A 176 6.40 -5.52 -12.24
C PRO A 176 6.95 -4.49 -13.22
N LEU A 177 6.36 -3.29 -13.29
CA LEU A 177 6.84 -2.19 -14.14
C LEU A 177 8.15 -1.61 -13.60
N ILE A 178 8.20 -1.38 -12.29
CA ILE A 178 9.39 -0.90 -11.59
C ILE A 178 10.49 -1.95 -11.67
N ALA A 179 10.17 -3.22 -11.37
CA ALA A 179 11.11 -4.33 -11.40
C ALA A 179 11.74 -4.48 -12.78
N ARG A 180 10.98 -4.41 -13.88
CA ARG A 180 11.54 -4.50 -15.25
C ARG A 180 12.52 -3.35 -15.55
N LYS A 181 12.21 -2.13 -15.12
CA LYS A 181 13.11 -0.97 -15.31
C LYS A 181 14.34 -1.05 -14.43
N LEU A 182 14.20 -1.55 -13.20
CA LEU A 182 15.28 -1.65 -12.22
C LEU A 182 16.19 -2.88 -12.48
N GLN A 183 15.65 -3.96 -13.03
CA GLN A 183 16.38 -5.21 -13.27
C GLN A 183 17.58 -5.03 -14.19
N ARG A 184 17.50 -4.20 -15.23
CA ARG A 184 18.63 -4.00 -16.16
C ARG A 184 19.84 -3.32 -15.51
N PRO A 185 19.70 -2.13 -14.88
CA PRO A 185 20.84 -1.50 -14.21
C PRO A 185 21.29 -2.34 -13.01
N PHE A 186 20.37 -2.95 -12.27
CA PHE A 186 20.71 -3.77 -11.11
C PHE A 186 21.47 -5.03 -11.51
N ALA A 187 21.02 -5.75 -12.55
CA ALA A 187 21.73 -6.90 -13.09
C ALA A 187 23.11 -6.50 -13.64
N LYS A 188 23.23 -5.36 -14.33
CA LYS A 188 24.52 -4.84 -14.80
C LYS A 188 25.47 -4.52 -13.63
N LEU A 189 24.93 -3.99 -12.53
CA LEU A 189 25.69 -3.68 -11.33
C LEU A 189 26.14 -4.97 -10.62
N LEU A 190 25.25 -5.95 -10.48
CA LEU A 190 25.58 -7.28 -9.97
C LEU A 190 26.62 -8.00 -10.84
N LEU A 191 26.50 -7.91 -12.16
CA LEU A 191 27.44 -8.54 -13.09
C LEU A 191 28.82 -7.89 -12.99
N ARG A 192 28.90 -6.56 -12.84
CA ARG A 192 30.17 -5.85 -12.59
C ARG A 192 30.80 -6.25 -11.26
N LEU A 193 30.00 -6.36 -10.20
CA LEU A 193 30.49 -6.81 -8.89
C LEU A 193 30.94 -8.28 -8.94
N GLY A 194 30.20 -9.15 -9.63
CA GLY A 194 30.53 -10.57 -9.77
C GLY A 194 31.78 -10.83 -10.61
N LEU A 195 31.95 -10.14 -11.74
CA LEU A 195 33.13 -10.28 -12.61
C LEU A 195 34.42 -9.83 -11.93
N GLY A 196 34.41 -8.71 -11.20
CA GLY A 196 35.59 -8.25 -10.47
C GLY A 196 36.05 -9.26 -9.42
N VAL A 197 35.10 -9.93 -8.76
CA VAL A 197 35.39 -10.99 -7.79
C VAL A 197 35.91 -12.25 -8.47
N LEU A 198 35.35 -12.63 -9.62
CA LEU A 198 35.75 -13.82 -10.37
C LEU A 198 37.18 -13.68 -10.93
N GLU A 199 37.54 -12.52 -11.48
CA GLU A 199 38.90 -12.25 -11.96
C GLU A 199 39.94 -12.31 -10.84
N GLU A 200 39.61 -11.76 -9.66
CA GLU A 200 40.48 -11.84 -8.48
C GLU A 200 40.68 -13.29 -8.02
N TRP A 201 39.63 -14.11 -8.10
CA TRP A 201 39.68 -15.51 -7.70
C TRP A 201 40.52 -16.35 -8.68
N ILE A 202 40.34 -16.18 -9.99
CA ILE A 202 41.13 -16.86 -11.03
C ILE A 202 42.62 -16.52 -10.90
N ARG A 203 42.95 -15.24 -10.65
CA ARG A 203 44.35 -14.81 -10.50
C ARG A 203 45.05 -15.38 -9.27
N ARG A 204 44.29 -15.78 -8.23
CA ARG A 204 44.82 -16.45 -7.05
C ARG A 204 44.99 -17.95 -7.23
N MET A 205 44.16 -18.60 -8.04
CA MET A 205 44.25 -20.04 -8.30
C MET A 205 45.33 -20.40 -9.34
N GLY A 206 45.75 -19.45 -10.16
CA GLY A 206 46.83 -19.64 -11.14
C GLY A 206 48.25 -19.39 -10.63
N ARG A 207 48.43 -19.16 -9.33
CA ARG A 207 49.73 -19.03 -8.64
C ARG A 207 49.88 -20.13 -7.62
#